data_AF-A0A345WLL0-F1
#
_entry.id   AF-A0A345WLL0-F1
#
_cell.length_a   1.000
_cell.length_b   1.000
_cell.length_c   1.000
_cell.angle_alpha   90.00
_cell.angle_beta   90.00
_cell.angle_gamma   90.00
#
_symmetry.space_group_name_H-M   'P 1'
#
loop_
_entity.id
_entity.type
_entity.pdbx_description
1 polymer ?
#
loop_
_entity_poly.entity_id
_entity_poly.type
_entity_poly.pdbx_seq_one_letter_code
_entity_poly.pdbx_strand_id
1 'polypeptide(L)'
;MRCSAMIRALCLATLVPLAMAGCTGSPATPQMTAAAAAGLDKELAGLTPHGTTSCINLYGMQQTHGYGPTIVYVASQRLKYRSDTTGGCEGIGRGDVLVTRTPSTQLCQGDIATTVDAASRSFTGSCAFGPFTKYSDR
;
A
#
# COMPACT_ATOMS: atom_id res chain seq x y z
N MET A 1 -23.32 -28.28 52.30
CA MET A 1 -24.49 -27.87 53.12
C MET A 1 -25.21 -26.77 52.35
N ARG A 2 -26.15 -27.14 51.46
CA ARG A 2 -27.61 -27.05 51.66
C ARG A 2 -28.11 -25.63 51.95
N CYS A 3 -28.68 -24.99 50.93
CA CYS A 3 -30.01 -24.40 51.06
C CYS A 3 -30.74 -24.61 49.72
N SER A 4 -31.68 -25.54 49.72
CA SER A 4 -32.59 -25.87 48.62
C SER A 4 -33.83 -25.00 48.67
N ALA A 5 -34.50 -24.94 47.52
CA ALA A 5 -35.93 -24.68 47.36
C ALA A 5 -36.32 -23.18 47.52
N MET A 6 -37.20 -22.59 46.71
CA MET A 6 -38.37 -23.18 46.07
C MET A 6 -39.01 -22.09 45.19
N ILE A 7 -39.80 -22.55 44.21
CA ILE A 7 -41.16 -22.02 43.92
C ILE A 7 -41.32 -20.86 42.92
N ARG A 8 -41.91 -21.27 41.78
CA ARG A 8 -43.05 -20.68 41.05
C ARG A 8 -42.77 -19.38 40.30
N ALA A 9 -42.70 -19.44 38.97
CA ALA A 9 -43.82 -19.55 38.03
C ALA A 9 -44.18 -18.16 37.48
N LEU A 10 -44.37 -18.12 36.16
CA LEU A 10 -44.94 -17.04 35.36
C LEU A 10 -44.11 -15.75 35.29
N CYS A 11 -43.53 -15.46 34.12
CA CYS A 11 -44.24 -14.67 33.12
C CYS A 11 -43.38 -14.49 31.86
N LEU A 12 -44.04 -14.66 30.72
CA LEU A 12 -43.56 -14.32 29.40
C LEU A 12 -43.06 -12.87 29.36
N ALA A 13 -41.82 -12.66 28.91
CA ALA A 13 -41.41 -11.47 28.17
C ALA A 13 -40.03 -11.73 27.56
N THR A 14 -40.02 -12.38 26.40
CA THR A 14 -38.84 -12.47 25.53
C THR A 14 -38.52 -11.07 24.99
N LEU A 15 -37.73 -10.30 25.72
CA LEU A 15 -37.05 -9.10 25.23
C LEU A 15 -35.76 -9.56 24.57
N VAL A 16 -35.83 -9.84 23.26
CA VAL A 16 -34.67 -10.04 22.39
C VAL A 16 -34.06 -8.65 22.13
N PRO A 17 -32.85 -8.34 22.63
CA PRO A 17 -32.18 -7.12 22.22
C PRO A 17 -31.68 -7.33 20.78
N LEU A 18 -32.17 -6.52 19.84
CA LEU A 18 -31.60 -6.44 18.50
C LEU A 18 -30.13 -6.01 18.64
N ALA A 19 -29.22 -6.96 18.46
CA ALA A 19 -27.80 -6.68 18.29
C ALA A 19 -27.63 -5.92 16.96
N MET A 20 -27.37 -4.62 17.04
CA MET A 20 -26.90 -3.82 15.92
C MET A 20 -25.52 -4.35 15.51
N ALA A 21 -25.49 -5.22 14.48
CA ALA A 21 -24.26 -5.61 13.81
C ALA A 21 -23.77 -4.43 12.97
N GLY A 22 -23.01 -3.52 13.60
CA GLY A 22 -22.24 -2.53 12.88
C GLY A 22 -21.12 -3.23 12.11
N CYS A 23 -21.20 -3.24 10.78
CA CYS A 23 -20.06 -3.60 9.94
C CYS A 23 -18.97 -2.57 10.17
N THR A 24 -18.04 -2.85 11.09
CA THR A 24 -16.78 -2.11 11.17
C THR A 24 -16.06 -2.34 9.85
N GLY A 25 -16.10 -1.36 8.95
CA GLY A 25 -15.30 -1.39 7.73
C GLY A 25 -13.83 -1.47 8.12
N SER A 26 -13.22 -2.64 7.94
CA SER A 26 -11.76 -2.75 8.03
C SER A 26 -11.16 -1.75 7.04
N PRO A 27 -10.12 -0.98 7.44
CA PRO A 27 -9.38 -0.19 6.47
C PRO A 27 -8.89 -1.16 5.40
N ALA A 28 -9.30 -0.92 4.16
CA ALA A 28 -8.87 -1.74 3.04
C ALA A 28 -7.35 -1.63 2.95
N THR A 29 -6.63 -2.69 3.32
CA THR A 29 -5.19 -2.76 3.08
C THR A 29 -4.95 -2.64 1.57
N PRO A 30 -3.99 -1.81 1.14
CA PRO A 30 -3.66 -1.67 -0.27
C PRO A 30 -3.39 -3.05 -0.88
N GLN A 31 -4.25 -3.47 -1.81
CA GLN A 31 -4.26 -4.86 -2.25
C GLN A 31 -3.45 -5.04 -3.52
N MET A 32 -2.41 -5.85 -3.44
CA MET A 32 -1.67 -6.32 -4.60
C MET A 32 -2.54 -7.30 -5.40
N THR A 33 -2.72 -7.05 -6.70
CA THR A 33 -3.39 -8.00 -7.59
C THR A 33 -2.40 -9.06 -8.06
N ALA A 34 -2.89 -10.24 -8.46
CA ALA A 34 -2.01 -11.30 -8.99
C ALA A 34 -1.22 -10.84 -10.23
N ALA A 35 -1.84 -10.04 -11.10
CA ALA A 35 -1.18 -9.49 -12.28
C ALA A 35 -0.06 -8.48 -11.91
N ALA A 36 -0.32 -7.61 -10.94
CA ALA A 36 0.69 -6.66 -10.45
C ALA A 36 1.86 -7.38 -9.77
N ALA A 37 1.59 -8.40 -8.97
CA ALA A 37 2.63 -9.24 -8.35
C ALA A 37 3.50 -9.93 -9.42
N ALA A 38 2.89 -10.58 -10.40
CA ALA A 38 3.62 -11.21 -11.50
C ALA A 38 4.45 -10.21 -12.33
N GLY A 39 3.92 -9.00 -12.53
CA GLY A 39 4.63 -7.91 -13.17
C GLY A 39 5.86 -7.45 -12.37
N LEU A 40 5.70 -7.31 -11.05
CA LEU A 40 6.78 -6.95 -10.13
C LEU A 40 7.87 -8.02 -10.09
N ASP A 41 7.48 -9.30 -10.01
CA ASP A 41 8.42 -10.43 -10.01
C ASP A 41 9.23 -10.47 -11.30
N LYS A 42 8.58 -10.20 -12.44
CA LYS A 42 9.25 -10.09 -13.73
C LYS A 42 10.20 -8.89 -13.78
N GLU A 43 9.78 -7.75 -13.25
CA GLU A 43 10.60 -6.54 -13.20
C GLU A 43 11.89 -6.74 -12.39
N LEU A 44 11.82 -7.51 -11.31
CA LEU A 44 12.94 -7.76 -10.41
C LEU A 44 13.69 -9.06 -10.71
N ALA A 45 13.29 -9.80 -11.75
CA ALA A 45 13.87 -11.09 -12.10
C ALA A 45 15.38 -10.98 -12.36
N GLY A 46 16.15 -11.87 -11.72
CA GLY A 46 17.61 -11.90 -11.81
C GLY A 46 18.34 -10.85 -10.97
N LEU A 47 17.61 -10.01 -10.22
CA LEU A 47 18.19 -9.10 -9.24
C LEU A 47 17.99 -9.63 -7.83
N THR A 48 18.95 -9.32 -6.96
CA THR A 48 18.90 -9.68 -5.53
C THR A 48 18.68 -8.45 -4.67
N PRO A 49 17.89 -8.54 -3.58
CA PRO A 49 17.67 -7.43 -2.67
C PRO A 49 18.90 -7.19 -1.78
N HIS A 50 19.30 -5.93 -1.63
CA HIS A 50 20.49 -5.46 -0.91
C HIS A 50 20.13 -4.35 0.07
N GLY A 51 19.79 -4.72 1.30
CA GLY A 51 19.49 -3.78 2.37
C GLY A 51 18.41 -2.76 2.01
N THR A 52 18.21 -1.80 2.90
CA THR A 52 17.24 -0.71 2.73
C THR A 52 17.90 0.61 3.02
N THR A 53 17.60 1.62 2.19
CA THR A 53 17.98 3.02 2.43
C THR A 53 16.74 3.86 2.68
N SER A 54 16.88 4.89 3.50
CA SER A 54 15.80 5.83 3.77
C SER A 54 15.58 6.81 2.63
N CYS A 55 16.60 7.10 1.82
CA CYS A 55 16.48 8.03 0.70
C CYS A 55 17.24 7.51 -0.53
N ILE A 56 16.70 7.81 -1.71
CA ILE A 56 17.33 7.59 -3.02
C ILE A 56 17.51 8.92 -3.74
N ASN A 57 18.51 9.01 -4.62
CA ASN A 57 18.66 10.18 -5.49
C ASN A 57 17.75 10.01 -6.72
N LEU A 58 16.90 10.99 -7.00
CA LEU A 58 16.06 10.98 -8.20
C LEU A 58 16.89 11.27 -9.47
N TYR A 59 18.02 11.94 -9.32
CA TYR A 59 18.95 12.18 -10.41
C TYR A 59 19.53 10.85 -10.92
N GLY A 60 19.31 10.56 -12.20
CA GLY A 60 19.74 9.31 -12.85
C GLY A 60 18.70 8.20 -12.86
N MET A 61 17.52 8.39 -12.25
CA MET A 61 16.39 7.48 -12.42
C MET A 61 15.81 7.64 -13.83
N GLN A 62 15.79 6.54 -14.59
CA GLN A 62 15.34 6.52 -15.98
C GLN A 62 13.83 6.30 -16.09
N GLN A 63 13.29 5.44 -15.24
CA GLN A 63 11.88 5.04 -15.28
C GLN A 63 11.33 4.85 -13.87
N THR A 64 10.02 5.04 -13.74
CA THR A 64 9.26 4.75 -12.52
C THR A 64 8.07 3.88 -12.90
N HIS A 65 7.98 2.68 -12.33
CA HIS A 65 6.92 1.72 -12.62
C HIS A 65 6.11 1.43 -11.35
N GLY A 66 4.78 1.38 -11.48
CA GLY A 66 3.86 1.05 -10.39
C GLY A 66 3.28 -0.35 -10.53
N TYR A 67 3.31 -1.12 -9.46
CA TYR A 67 2.75 -2.47 -9.34
C TYR A 67 1.87 -2.53 -8.09
N GLY A 68 0.58 -2.18 -8.24
CA GLY A 68 -0.32 -2.04 -7.08
C GLY A 68 0.24 -1.01 -6.08
N PRO A 69 0.41 -1.35 -4.79
CA PRO A 69 0.98 -0.44 -3.81
C PRO A 69 2.51 -0.31 -3.86
N THR A 70 3.20 -1.02 -4.75
CA THR A 70 4.66 -1.01 -4.87
C THR A 70 5.11 -0.13 -6.03
N ILE A 71 6.12 0.69 -5.81
CA ILE A 71 6.77 1.51 -6.84
C ILE A 71 8.22 1.04 -7.01
N VAL A 72 8.64 0.89 -8.26
CA VAL A 72 10.01 0.56 -8.66
C VAL A 72 10.61 1.72 -9.42
N TYR A 73 11.69 2.27 -8.88
CA TYR A 73 12.54 3.26 -9.52
C TYR A 73 13.69 2.55 -10.24
N VAL A 74 13.81 2.76 -11.53
CA VAL A 74 14.80 2.10 -12.39
C VAL A 74 15.94 3.09 -12.67
N ALA A 75 17.09 2.87 -12.03
CA ALA A 75 18.32 3.60 -12.35
C ALA A 75 19.02 2.98 -13.57
N SER A 76 19.03 1.66 -13.66
CA SER A 76 19.45 0.89 -14.84
C SER A 76 18.81 -0.50 -14.84
N GLN A 77 19.02 -1.30 -15.89
CA GLN A 77 18.52 -2.68 -15.92
C GLN A 77 19.06 -3.55 -14.77
N ARG A 78 20.24 -3.21 -14.22
CA ARG A 78 20.91 -3.92 -13.13
C ARG A 78 20.78 -3.24 -11.76
N LEU A 79 20.16 -2.08 -11.69
CA LEU A 79 20.00 -1.32 -10.45
C LEU A 79 18.60 -0.72 -10.37
N LYS A 80 17.81 -1.26 -9.45
CA LYS A 80 16.44 -0.83 -9.20
C LYS A 80 16.25 -0.57 -7.71
N TYR A 81 15.33 0.32 -7.38
CA TYR A 81 14.94 0.60 -6.00
C TYR A 81 13.44 0.35 -5.87
N ARG A 82 13.06 -0.56 -4.98
CA ARG A 82 11.67 -0.88 -4.68
C ARG A 82 11.25 -0.18 -3.40
N SER A 83 10.11 0.49 -3.43
CA SER A 83 9.44 1.00 -2.24
C SER A 83 7.99 0.53 -2.25
N ASP A 84 7.56 -0.05 -1.14
CA ASP A 84 6.14 -0.29 -0.88
C ASP A 84 5.55 0.99 -0.26
N THR A 85 4.39 1.43 -0.76
CA THR A 85 3.73 2.66 -0.31
C THR A 85 2.62 2.37 0.67
N THR A 86 2.08 3.40 1.31
CA THR A 86 0.87 3.29 2.15
C THR A 86 -0.42 3.04 1.36
N GLY A 87 -0.34 2.84 0.05
CA GLY A 87 -1.47 2.81 -0.88
C GLY A 87 -1.94 4.19 -1.29
N GLY A 88 -2.77 4.23 -2.33
CA GLY A 88 -3.31 5.45 -2.94
C GLY A 88 -2.55 5.95 -4.18
N CYS A 89 -1.51 5.25 -4.63
CA CYS A 89 -0.76 5.54 -5.86
C CYS A 89 -0.88 4.43 -6.92
N GLU A 90 -1.87 3.55 -6.80
CA GLU A 90 -2.05 2.39 -7.69
C GLU A 90 -2.33 2.79 -9.14
N GLY A 91 -2.80 4.03 -9.35
CA GLY A 91 -3.05 4.61 -10.66
C GLY A 91 -1.83 4.65 -11.58
N ILE A 92 -0.61 4.69 -11.04
CA ILE A 92 0.63 4.70 -11.83
C ILE A 92 0.72 3.50 -12.77
N GLY A 93 0.30 2.32 -12.30
CA GLY A 93 0.30 1.10 -13.12
C GLY A 93 -0.65 1.16 -14.31
N ARG A 94 -1.57 2.13 -14.34
CA ARG A 94 -2.55 2.37 -15.42
C ARG A 94 -2.21 3.58 -16.28
N GLY A 95 -1.10 4.27 -16.00
CA GLY A 95 -0.64 5.44 -16.76
C GLY A 95 -0.85 6.79 -16.08
N ASP A 96 -1.27 6.83 -14.81
CA ASP A 96 -1.31 8.10 -14.07
C ASP A 96 0.11 8.65 -13.88
N VAL A 97 0.22 9.97 -13.90
CA VAL A 97 1.48 10.67 -13.67
C VAL A 97 1.71 10.79 -12.17
N LEU A 98 2.87 10.30 -11.72
CA LEU A 98 3.33 10.48 -10.34
C LEU A 98 3.95 11.87 -10.17
N VAL A 99 3.43 12.61 -9.20
CA VAL A 99 3.92 13.94 -8.84
C VAL A 99 4.48 13.90 -7.42
N THR A 100 5.80 14.00 -7.31
CA THR A 100 6.52 14.10 -6.04
C THR A 100 6.89 15.55 -5.78
N ARG A 101 6.53 16.08 -4.61
CA ARG A 101 6.90 17.44 -4.20
C ARG A 101 8.02 17.39 -3.16
N THR A 102 9.24 17.15 -3.62
CA THR A 102 10.41 17.17 -2.74
C THR A 102 11.28 18.39 -3.08
N PRO A 103 11.62 19.28 -2.13
CA PRO A 103 12.48 20.44 -2.38
C PRO A 103 13.95 20.05 -2.62
N SER A 104 14.29 18.77 -2.45
CA SER A 104 15.62 18.21 -2.66
C SER A 104 15.65 17.34 -3.92
N THR A 105 16.86 16.95 -4.35
CA THR A 105 17.05 15.97 -5.44
C THR A 105 16.86 14.52 -4.97
N GLN A 106 16.57 14.31 -3.70
CA GLN A 106 16.37 12.99 -3.10
C GLN A 106 14.88 12.74 -2.90
N LEU A 107 14.50 11.47 -2.97
CA LEU A 107 13.20 10.98 -2.54
C LEU A 107 13.41 10.11 -1.30
N CYS A 108 12.73 10.46 -0.23
CA CYS A 108 12.88 9.82 1.07
C CYS A 108 11.63 9.05 1.49
N GLN A 109 11.84 8.06 2.34
CA GLN A 109 10.77 7.39 3.08
C GLN A 109 9.95 8.45 3.83
N GLY A 110 8.63 8.35 3.73
CA GLY A 110 7.69 9.31 4.30
C GLY A 110 7.37 10.50 3.40
N ASP A 111 8.10 10.71 2.29
CA ASP A 111 7.71 11.72 1.32
C ASP A 111 6.35 11.37 0.72
N ILE A 112 5.55 12.41 0.47
CA ILE A 112 4.22 12.26 -0.11
C ILE A 112 4.29 12.48 -1.62
N ALA A 113 3.69 11.55 -2.35
CA ALA A 113 3.43 11.68 -3.78
C ALA A 113 1.93 11.72 -4.04
N THR A 114 1.54 12.42 -5.10
CA THR A 114 0.18 12.42 -5.62
C THR A 114 0.17 11.90 -7.03
N THR A 115 -0.88 11.17 -7.41
CA THR A 115 -1.11 10.76 -8.79
C THR A 115 -2.16 11.66 -9.44
N VAL A 116 -1.94 11.95 -10.72
CA VAL A 116 -2.89 12.68 -11.56
C VAL A 116 -3.13 11.92 -12.85
N ASP A 117 -4.37 11.94 -13.33
CA ASP A 117 -4.70 11.40 -14.65
C ASP A 117 -4.01 12.22 -15.74
N ALA A 118 -3.33 11.56 -16.67
CA ALA A 118 -2.53 12.24 -17.69
C ALA A 118 -3.38 13.09 -18.65
N ALA A 119 -4.63 12.68 -18.92
CA ALA A 119 -5.50 13.36 -19.87
C ALA A 119 -6.21 14.57 -19.26
N SER A 120 -6.94 14.35 -18.16
CA SER A 120 -7.75 15.37 -17.49
C SER A 120 -6.97 16.22 -16.49
N ARG A 121 -5.76 15.79 -16.09
CA ARG A 121 -4.96 16.39 -15.01
C ARG A 121 -5.66 16.42 -13.66
N SER A 122 -6.69 15.60 -13.50
CA SER A 122 -7.44 15.47 -12.25
C SER A 122 -6.64 14.65 -11.24
N PHE A 123 -6.75 15.01 -9.96
CA PHE A 123 -6.19 14.22 -8.87
C PHE A 123 -6.83 12.83 -8.82
N THR A 124 -6.01 11.78 -8.75
CA THR A 124 -6.47 10.39 -8.68
C THR A 124 -6.09 9.69 -7.37
N GLY A 125 -5.10 10.21 -6.64
CA GLY A 125 -4.64 9.57 -5.41
C GLY A 125 -3.41 10.20 -4.79
N SER A 126 -3.05 9.71 -3.59
CA SER A 126 -1.90 10.16 -2.82
C SER A 126 -1.36 9.02 -1.98
N CYS A 127 -0.05 8.93 -1.83
CA CYS A 127 0.61 7.92 -1.00
C CYS A 127 1.88 8.46 -0.35
N ALA A 128 2.31 7.80 0.73
CA ALA A 128 3.63 7.99 1.31
C ALA A 128 4.57 6.85 0.90
N PHE A 129 5.84 7.16 0.67
CA PHE A 129 6.86 6.13 0.40
C PHE A 129 7.29 5.40 1.66
N GLY A 130 7.48 4.09 1.54
CA GLY A 130 8.21 3.27 2.50
C GLY A 130 9.72 3.36 2.34
N PRO A 131 10.49 2.51 3.04
CA PRO A 131 11.92 2.40 2.82
C PRO A 131 12.24 1.85 1.42
N PHE A 132 13.37 2.26 0.86
CA PHE A 132 13.81 1.84 -0.46
C PHE A 132 14.73 0.63 -0.37
N THR A 133 14.24 -0.52 -0.83
CA THR A 133 15.05 -1.74 -0.98
C THR A 133 15.81 -1.66 -2.29
N LYS A 134 17.15 -1.76 -2.24
CA LYS A 134 17.98 -1.78 -3.44
C LYS A 134 17.96 -3.18 -4.05
N TYR A 135 17.84 -3.28 -5.36
CA TYR A 135 17.94 -4.52 -6.12
C TYR A 135 19.07 -4.41 -7.13
N SER A 136 20.02 -5.34 -7.07
CA SER A 136 21.13 -5.45 -8.03
C SER A 136 21.59 -6.90 -8.23
N ASP A 137 22.26 -7.17 -9.34
CA ASP A 137 22.85 -8.47 -9.67
C ASP A 137 24.21 -8.71 -9.01
N ARG A 138 24.80 -7.66 -8.41
CA ARG A 138 26.09 -7.65 -7.73
C ARG A 138 26.08 -6.70 -6.53
#